data_AF-A0A7S0E7V6-F1
#
_entry.id   AF-A0A7S0E7V6-F1
#
_cell.length_a   1.000
_cell.length_b   1.000
_cell.length_c   1.000
_cell.angle_alpha   90.00
_cell.angle_beta   90.00
_cell.angle_gamma   90.00
#
_symmetry.space_group_name_H-M   'P 1'
#
loop_
_entity.id
_entity.type
_entity.pdbx_description
1 polymer ?
#
loop_
_entity_poly.entity_id
_entity_poly.type
_entity_poly.pdbx_seq_one_letter_code
_entity_poly.pdbx_strand_id
1 'polypeptide(L)'
;LDAKVQRARWKLPADTVNAWYDGAVNAIFIPAGIMQPPFFDRKKFAAQNFGGIGTVVGHEITHGFDSRGAMLNESGEPEFWWTLETSSRFKDRLTCIEELYDRLRIAGVPVDGINTAAENVADMGGVAVSLRAFQEWHREFEQSEAPLWKLRIFF
;
A
#
# COMPACT_ATOMS: atom_id res chain seq x y z
N LEU A 1 15.79 0.90 28.89
CA LEU A 1 15.28 1.67 27.74
C LEU A 1 13.77 1.80 27.99
N ASP A 2 13.36 2.72 28.88
CA ASP A 2 11.99 2.75 29.43
C ASP A 2 11.20 3.99 28.95
N ALA A 3 11.45 4.44 27.72
CA ALA A 3 10.66 5.51 27.13
C ALA A 3 9.39 4.90 26.50
N LYS A 4 8.22 5.32 26.98
CA LYS A 4 6.92 4.91 26.43
C LYS A 4 6.84 5.26 24.93
N VAL A 5 6.43 4.30 24.11
CA VAL A 5 6.22 4.49 22.67
C VAL A 5 5.23 5.64 22.43
N GLN A 6 5.65 6.66 21.69
CA GLN A 6 4.82 7.82 21.36
C GLN A 6 4.04 7.58 20.06
N ARG A 7 2.88 6.94 20.15
CA ARG A 7 2.05 6.58 18.98
C ARG A 7 1.61 7.75 18.11
N ALA A 8 1.51 8.96 18.66
CA ALA A 8 1.09 10.17 17.94
C ALA A 8 2.26 10.96 17.33
N ARG A 9 3.51 10.49 17.46
CA ARG A 9 4.67 11.22 16.96
C ARG A 9 4.86 10.98 15.47
N TRP A 10 4.91 12.06 14.70
CA TRP A 10 5.22 12.03 13.28
C TRP A 10 6.74 12.03 13.08
N LYS A 11 7.24 11.18 12.17
CA LYS A 11 8.66 11.15 11.78
C LYS A 11 9.02 12.29 10.84
N LEU A 12 8.07 12.75 10.04
CA LEU A 12 8.25 13.78 9.03
C LEU A 12 7.23 14.93 9.21
N PRO A 13 7.58 16.17 8.84
CA PRO A 13 6.67 17.31 8.85
C PRO A 13 5.43 17.14 7.95
N ALA A 14 4.37 17.90 8.24
CA ALA A 14 3.09 17.82 7.54
C ALA A 14 3.14 18.29 6.07
N ASP A 15 4.11 19.12 5.70
CA ASP A 15 4.35 19.62 4.34
C ASP A 15 5.16 18.65 3.47
N THR A 16 5.55 17.49 4.03
CA THR A 16 6.24 16.43 3.28
C THR A 16 5.33 15.85 2.20
N VAL A 17 5.82 15.75 0.96
CA VAL A 17 5.16 15.04 -0.13
C VAL A 17 5.60 13.57 -0.08
N ASN A 18 5.02 12.81 0.84
CA ASN A 18 5.25 11.37 0.99
C ASN A 18 4.11 10.74 1.80
N ALA A 19 4.13 9.43 1.96
CA ALA A 19 3.34 8.68 2.93
C ALA A 19 4.24 7.59 3.57
N TRP A 20 3.84 7.03 4.71
CA TRP A 20 4.54 5.87 5.27
C TRP A 20 3.68 5.07 6.24
N TYR A 21 3.98 3.77 6.34
CA TYR A 21 3.60 2.88 7.41
C TYR A 21 4.70 2.81 8.48
N ASP A 22 4.29 2.80 9.74
CA ASP A 22 5.18 2.57 10.88
C ASP A 22 4.77 1.32 11.64
N GLY A 23 5.49 0.22 11.40
CA GLY A 23 5.25 -1.07 12.04
C GLY A 23 5.34 -1.03 13.56
N ALA A 24 6.17 -0.16 14.14
CA ALA A 24 6.35 -0.10 15.60
C ALA A 24 5.12 0.46 16.34
N VAL A 25 4.27 1.20 15.65
CA VAL A 25 3.01 1.74 16.21
C VAL A 25 1.78 1.22 15.48
N ASN A 26 2.00 0.39 14.46
CA ASN A 26 0.99 -0.15 13.54
C ASN A 26 0.06 0.94 13.00
N ALA A 27 0.63 1.98 12.38
CA ALA A 27 -0.12 3.13 11.87
C ALA A 27 0.40 3.60 10.51
N ILE A 28 -0.52 4.07 9.67
CA ILE A 28 -0.20 4.78 8.43
C ILE A 28 -0.24 6.28 8.67
N PHE A 29 0.62 7.02 7.99
CA PHE A 29 0.73 8.47 8.11
C PHE A 29 0.62 9.10 6.72
N ILE A 30 -0.37 9.98 6.57
CA ILE A 30 -0.65 10.70 5.32
C ILE A 30 -0.53 12.22 5.60
N PRO A 31 0.65 12.82 5.37
CA PRO A 31 0.88 14.27 5.49
C PRO A 31 -0.06 15.11 4.61
N ALA A 32 -0.27 16.37 5.00
CA ALA A 32 -1.01 17.31 4.16
C ALA A 32 -0.30 17.57 2.82
N GLY A 33 1.04 17.47 2.79
CA GLY A 33 1.85 17.67 1.59
C GLY A 33 1.54 16.70 0.44
N ILE A 34 1.11 15.45 0.70
CA ILE A 34 0.72 14.53 -0.38
C ILE A 34 -0.73 14.72 -0.84
N MET A 35 -1.57 15.42 -0.06
CA MET A 35 -2.99 15.64 -0.33
C MET A 35 -3.25 16.75 -1.37
N GLN A 36 -2.56 16.65 -2.51
CA GLN A 36 -2.62 17.59 -3.63
C GLN A 36 -2.60 16.86 -4.98
N PRO A 37 -2.92 17.52 -6.11
CA PRO A 37 -2.77 16.91 -7.43
C PRO A 37 -1.32 16.43 -7.68
N PRO A 38 -1.12 15.28 -8.35
CA PRO A 38 -2.13 14.42 -8.96
C PRO A 38 -2.81 13.42 -8.00
N PHE A 39 -2.37 13.32 -6.75
CA PHE A 39 -2.86 12.30 -5.81
C PHE A 39 -4.31 12.55 -5.37
N PHE A 40 -4.63 13.80 -5.02
CA PHE A 40 -5.96 14.16 -4.54
C PHE A 40 -6.41 15.53 -5.05
N ASP A 41 -7.62 15.59 -5.59
CA ASP A 41 -8.32 16.82 -5.92
C ASP A 41 -9.83 16.62 -5.79
N ARG A 42 -10.47 17.44 -4.96
CA ARG A 42 -11.92 17.40 -4.72
C ARG A 42 -12.75 17.70 -5.97
N LYS A 43 -12.16 18.32 -6.99
CA LYS A 43 -12.82 18.66 -8.26
C LYS A 43 -12.63 17.60 -9.35
N LYS A 44 -11.82 16.57 -9.12
CA LYS A 44 -11.56 15.48 -10.07
C LYS A 44 -12.56 14.33 -9.91
N PHE A 45 -12.60 13.45 -10.91
CA PHE A 45 -13.43 12.25 -10.83
C PHE A 45 -12.98 11.38 -9.65
N ALA A 46 -13.93 10.73 -8.97
CA ALA A 46 -13.61 9.80 -7.88
C ALA A 46 -12.60 8.73 -8.32
N ALA A 47 -12.73 8.21 -9.55
CA ALA A 47 -11.78 7.27 -10.15
C ALA A 47 -10.32 7.76 -10.07
N GLN A 48 -10.07 9.06 -10.28
CA GLN A 48 -8.72 9.64 -10.19
C GLN A 48 -8.22 9.72 -8.74
N ASN A 49 -9.08 10.08 -7.80
CA ASN A 49 -8.70 10.11 -6.38
C ASN A 49 -8.44 8.70 -5.84
N PHE A 50 -9.23 7.70 -6.24
CA PHE A 50 -8.96 6.31 -5.90
C PHE A 50 -7.67 5.82 -6.60
N GLY A 51 -7.48 6.12 -7.88
CA GLY A 51 -6.25 5.77 -8.60
C GLY A 51 -4.98 6.42 -8.02
N GLY A 52 -5.08 7.67 -7.55
CA GLY A 52 -4.02 8.42 -6.88
C GLY A 52 -3.93 8.10 -5.39
N ILE A 53 -4.51 8.97 -4.55
CA ILE A 53 -4.38 8.86 -3.08
C ILE A 53 -4.96 7.55 -2.52
N GLY A 54 -6.00 6.98 -3.15
CA GLY A 54 -6.55 5.69 -2.73
C GLY A 54 -5.53 4.56 -2.86
N THR A 55 -4.77 4.53 -3.96
CA THR A 55 -3.68 3.57 -4.17
C THR A 55 -2.56 3.78 -3.15
N VAL A 56 -2.18 5.04 -2.87
CA VAL A 56 -1.19 5.36 -1.81
C VAL A 56 -1.66 4.84 -0.45
N VAL A 57 -2.90 5.12 -0.06
CA VAL A 57 -3.45 4.62 1.22
C VAL A 57 -3.48 3.09 1.25
N GLY A 58 -3.88 2.45 0.14
CA GLY A 58 -3.85 0.99 0.04
C GLY A 58 -2.43 0.42 0.13
N HIS A 59 -1.44 1.10 -0.44
CA HIS A 59 -0.03 0.75 -0.38
C HIS A 59 0.47 0.77 1.07
N GLU A 60 0.22 1.86 1.81
CA GLU A 60 0.63 1.97 3.21
C GLU A 60 -0.08 0.96 4.13
N ILE A 61 -1.33 0.61 3.85
CA ILE A 61 -2.03 -0.46 4.58
C ILE A 61 -1.36 -1.81 4.29
N THR A 62 -0.98 -2.04 3.04
CA THR A 62 -0.38 -3.31 2.61
C THR A 62 1.01 -3.52 3.21
N HIS A 63 1.75 -2.46 3.55
CA HIS A 63 3.01 -2.57 4.28
C HIS A 63 2.86 -3.28 5.64
N GLY A 64 1.69 -3.25 6.29
CA GLY A 64 1.42 -4.04 7.48
C GLY A 64 1.38 -5.56 7.24
N PHE A 65 1.35 -5.98 5.98
CA PHE A 65 1.22 -7.38 5.55
C PHE A 65 2.25 -7.78 4.48
N ASP A 66 3.23 -6.93 4.21
CA ASP A 66 4.29 -7.22 3.23
C ASP A 66 5.34 -8.20 3.80
N SER A 67 6.44 -8.42 3.06
CA SER A 67 7.51 -9.35 3.47
C SER A 67 8.16 -9.03 4.82
N ARG A 68 8.03 -7.79 5.31
CA ARG A 68 8.54 -7.31 6.60
C ARG A 68 7.41 -7.13 7.61
N GLY A 69 6.32 -6.48 7.23
CA GLY A 69 5.18 -6.19 8.10
C GLY A 69 4.46 -7.43 8.59
N ALA A 70 4.38 -8.48 7.77
CA ALA A 70 3.79 -9.76 8.16
C ALA A 70 4.49 -10.42 9.37
N MET A 71 5.71 -10.01 9.72
CA MET A 71 6.42 -10.52 10.90
C MET A 71 6.04 -9.80 12.20
N LEU A 72 5.24 -8.73 12.14
CA LEU A 72 4.83 -7.93 13.29
C LEU A 72 3.36 -8.21 13.64
N ASN A 73 3.06 -8.30 14.94
CA ASN A 73 1.68 -8.36 15.42
C ASN A 73 1.02 -6.96 15.45
N GLU A 74 -0.22 -6.89 15.91
CA GLU A 74 -1.01 -5.66 15.97
C GLU A 74 -0.41 -4.59 16.90
N SER A 75 0.45 -5.00 17.84
CA SER A 75 1.17 -4.13 18.76
C SER A 75 2.51 -3.63 18.19
N GLY A 76 2.92 -4.12 17.02
CA GLY A 76 4.17 -3.77 16.36
C GLY A 76 5.37 -4.59 16.83
N GLU A 77 5.13 -5.71 17.49
CA GLU A 77 6.17 -6.60 18.03
C GLU A 77 6.38 -7.81 17.11
N PRO A 78 7.62 -8.29 16.95
CA PRO A 78 7.88 -9.50 16.17
C PRO A 78 7.17 -10.71 16.76
N GLU A 79 6.26 -11.32 16.01
CA GLU A 79 5.50 -12.49 16.43
C GLU A 79 5.16 -13.36 15.22
N PHE A 80 5.15 -14.68 15.41
CA PHE A 80 4.64 -15.61 14.42
C PHE A 80 3.14 -15.85 14.66
N TRP A 81 2.30 -14.98 14.11
CA TRP A 81 0.84 -14.98 14.33
C TRP A 81 0.05 -15.68 13.22
N TRP A 82 0.72 -16.17 12.18
CA TRP A 82 0.10 -16.98 11.12
C TRP A 82 0.20 -18.48 11.38
N THR A 83 -0.76 -19.24 10.84
CA THR A 83 -0.60 -20.68 10.75
C THR A 83 0.54 -21.03 9.80
N LEU A 84 1.10 -22.25 9.96
CA LEU A 84 2.12 -22.75 9.03
C LEU A 84 1.62 -22.79 7.58
N GLU A 85 0.35 -23.15 7.38
CA GLU A 85 -0.27 -23.18 6.05
C GLU A 85 -0.32 -21.78 5.43
N THR A 86 -0.81 -20.77 6.15
CA THR A 86 -0.85 -19.38 5.66
C THR A 86 0.55 -18.87 5.34
N SER A 87 1.52 -19.15 6.23
CA SER A 87 2.91 -18.73 6.03
C SER A 87 3.55 -19.36 4.79
N SER A 88 3.29 -20.64 4.55
CA SER A 88 3.76 -21.32 3.33
C SER A 88 3.16 -20.69 2.08
N ARG A 89 1.83 -20.48 2.06
CA ARG A 89 1.15 -19.90 0.90
C ARG A 89 1.55 -18.45 0.64
N PHE A 90 1.80 -17.68 1.70
CA PHE A 90 2.33 -16.33 1.58
C PHE A 90 3.73 -16.34 0.96
N LYS A 91 4.61 -17.22 1.44
CA LYS A 91 5.97 -17.38 0.89
C LYS A 91 5.92 -17.75 -0.59
N ASP A 92 5.07 -18.68 -1.01
CA ASP A 92 4.94 -19.06 -2.42
C ASP A 92 4.53 -17.88 -3.31
N ARG A 93 3.62 -17.03 -2.81
CA ARG A 93 3.20 -15.81 -3.53
C ARG A 93 4.27 -14.74 -3.55
N LEU A 94 4.99 -14.57 -2.45
CA LEU A 94 6.10 -13.63 -2.34
C LEU A 94 7.21 -14.00 -3.34
N THR A 95 7.61 -15.27 -3.39
CA THR A 95 8.59 -15.78 -4.36
C THR A 95 8.16 -15.48 -5.80
N CYS A 96 6.87 -15.64 -6.14
CA CYS A 96 6.37 -15.31 -7.47
C CYS A 96 6.57 -13.82 -7.83
N ILE A 97 6.41 -12.91 -6.85
CA ILE A 97 6.65 -11.48 -7.03
C ILE A 97 8.16 -11.21 -7.14
N GLU A 98 8.98 -11.80 -6.29
CA GLU A 98 10.45 -11.67 -6.37
C GLU A 98 10.96 -12.10 -7.75
N GLU A 99 10.54 -13.28 -8.23
CA GLU A 99 10.89 -13.80 -9.56
C GLU A 99 10.33 -12.96 -10.73
N LEU A 100 9.18 -12.30 -10.55
CA LEU A 100 8.66 -11.36 -11.54
C LEU A 100 9.60 -10.17 -11.71
N TYR A 101 10.03 -9.57 -10.60
CA TYR A 101 10.86 -8.37 -10.63
C TYR A 101 12.33 -8.68 -10.96
N ASP A 102 12.88 -9.83 -10.56
CA ASP A 102 14.23 -10.28 -10.94
C ASP A 102 14.43 -10.41 -12.45
N ARG A 103 13.34 -10.63 -13.20
CA ARG A 103 13.38 -10.72 -14.67
C ARG A 103 13.39 -9.35 -15.35
N LEU A 104 13.19 -8.27 -14.60
CA LEU A 104 13.12 -6.92 -15.16
C LEU A 104 14.51 -6.29 -15.24
N ARG A 105 14.69 -5.48 -16.28
CA ARG A 105 15.83 -4.57 -16.40
C ARG A 105 15.31 -3.17 -16.72
N ILE A 106 15.65 -2.20 -15.87
CA ILE A 106 15.27 -0.80 -16.04
C ILE A 106 16.52 -0.03 -16.47
N ALA A 107 16.45 0.60 -17.65
CA ALA A 107 17.60 1.29 -18.26
C ALA A 107 18.89 0.42 -18.29
N GLY A 108 18.72 -0.89 -18.49
CA GLY A 108 19.82 -1.87 -18.54
C GLY A 108 20.30 -2.40 -17.18
N VAL A 109 19.83 -1.84 -16.06
CA VAL A 109 20.14 -2.28 -14.69
C VAL A 109 19.15 -3.37 -14.27
N PRO A 110 19.61 -4.53 -13.76
CA PRO A 110 18.69 -5.55 -13.24
C PRO A 110 18.00 -5.03 -11.98
N VAL A 111 16.72 -5.35 -11.85
CA VAL A 111 16.00 -5.12 -10.59
C VAL A 111 16.30 -6.30 -9.66
N ASP A 112 16.51 -5.99 -8.37
CA ASP A 112 16.61 -7.00 -7.31
C ASP A 112 15.22 -7.22 -6.72
N GLY A 113 14.58 -8.31 -7.14
CA GLY A 113 13.21 -8.67 -6.77
C GLY A 113 13.06 -8.95 -5.28
N ILE A 114 14.07 -9.51 -4.63
CA ILE A 114 14.08 -9.76 -3.18
C ILE A 114 14.15 -8.43 -2.42
N ASN A 115 15.09 -7.55 -2.80
CA ASN A 115 15.27 -6.28 -2.11
C ASN A 115 14.06 -5.33 -2.29
N THR A 116 13.39 -5.41 -3.45
CA THR A 116 12.20 -4.58 -3.76
C THR A 116 10.88 -5.22 -3.35
N ALA A 117 10.89 -6.47 -2.85
CA ALA A 117 9.68 -7.26 -2.62
C ALA A 117 8.62 -6.58 -1.74
N ALA A 118 9.05 -5.89 -0.67
CA ALA A 118 8.13 -5.19 0.24
C ALA A 118 7.31 -4.11 -0.50
N GLU A 119 7.99 -3.24 -1.24
CA GLU A 119 7.38 -2.18 -2.06
C GLU A 119 6.54 -2.77 -3.19
N ASN A 120 7.03 -3.81 -3.86
CA ASN A 120 6.30 -4.46 -4.96
C ASN A 120 4.98 -5.09 -4.48
N VAL A 121 4.99 -5.73 -3.30
CA VAL A 121 3.78 -6.26 -2.67
C VAL A 121 2.84 -5.12 -2.30
N ALA A 122 3.36 -4.04 -1.71
CA ALA A 122 2.59 -2.87 -1.32
C ALA A 122 1.94 -2.16 -2.52
N ASP A 123 2.65 -2.01 -3.64
CA ASP A 123 2.12 -1.46 -4.88
C ASP A 123 0.99 -2.30 -5.47
N MET A 124 1.22 -3.61 -5.62
CA MET A 124 0.21 -4.53 -6.14
C MET A 124 -1.03 -4.59 -5.24
N GLY A 125 -0.82 -4.66 -3.92
CA GLY A 125 -1.89 -4.65 -2.93
C GLY A 125 -2.64 -3.33 -2.90
N GLY A 126 -1.94 -2.21 -2.96
CA GLY A 126 -2.51 -0.87 -2.92
C GLY A 126 -3.42 -0.59 -4.10
N VAL A 127 -2.98 -0.95 -5.32
CA VAL A 127 -3.81 -0.86 -6.52
C VAL A 127 -5.04 -1.76 -6.40
N ALA A 128 -4.88 -3.01 -5.96
CA ALA A 128 -5.99 -3.96 -5.85
C ALA A 128 -7.04 -3.53 -4.80
N VAL A 129 -6.58 -3.09 -3.63
CA VAL A 129 -7.44 -2.60 -2.55
C VAL A 129 -8.17 -1.33 -2.98
N SER A 130 -7.45 -0.37 -3.57
CA SER A 130 -8.05 0.89 -4.02
C SER A 130 -9.05 0.68 -5.15
N LEU A 131 -8.73 -0.19 -6.11
CA LEU A 131 -9.65 -0.52 -7.20
C LEU A 131 -10.94 -1.13 -6.69
N ARG A 132 -10.83 -2.08 -5.74
CA ARG A 132 -12.00 -2.66 -5.09
C ARG A 132 -12.80 -1.60 -4.35
N ALA A 133 -12.15 -0.73 -3.59
CA ALA A 133 -12.81 0.36 -2.87
C ALA A 133 -13.54 1.32 -3.83
N PHE A 134 -12.94 1.64 -4.98
CA PHE A 134 -13.60 2.44 -6.02
C PHE A 134 -14.84 1.75 -6.59
N GLN A 135 -14.77 0.43 -6.85
CA GLN A 135 -15.90 -0.34 -7.35
C GLN A 135 -17.05 -0.41 -6.34
N GLU A 136 -16.75 -0.62 -5.06
CA GLU A 136 -17.77 -0.58 -3.98
C GLU A 136 -18.39 0.82 -3.88
N TRP A 137 -17.56 1.87 -3.86
CA TRP A 137 -18.02 3.26 -3.85
C TRP A 137 -18.92 3.57 -5.05
N HIS A 138 -18.56 3.12 -6.25
CA HIS A 138 -19.37 3.35 -7.44
C HIS A 138 -20.71 2.60 -7.36
N ARG A 139 -20.72 1.36 -6.85
CA ARG A 139 -21.97 0.63 -6.61
C ARG A 139 -22.87 1.33 -5.59
N GLU A 140 -22.30 1.85 -4.52
CA GLU A 140 -23.04 2.51 -3.44
C GLU A 140 -23.59 3.88 -3.87
N PHE A 141 -22.75 4.74 -4.43
CA PHE A 141 -23.08 6.14 -4.68
C PHE A 141 -23.58 6.42 -6.09
N GLU A 142 -23.21 5.60 -7.08
CA GLU A 142 -23.60 5.75 -8.49
C GLU A 142 -24.56 4.62 -8.93
N GLN A 143 -24.96 3.73 -8.01
CA GLN A 143 -25.97 2.69 -8.18
C GLN A 143 -25.75 1.80 -9.42
N SER A 144 -24.48 1.60 -9.80
CA SER A 144 -24.09 0.85 -10.99
C SER A 144 -22.66 0.33 -10.87
N GLU A 145 -22.29 -0.63 -11.71
CA GLU A 145 -20.88 -1.01 -11.88
C GLU A 145 -20.09 0.12 -12.54
N ALA A 146 -18.81 0.25 -12.17
CA ALA A 146 -17.94 1.25 -12.78
C ALA A 146 -17.76 0.96 -14.28
N PRO A 147 -18.15 1.87 -15.19
CA PRO A 147 -17.97 1.66 -16.62
C PRO A 147 -16.48 1.65 -16.99
N LEU A 148 -16.14 0.95 -18.07
CA LEU A 148 -14.75 0.76 -18.54
C LEU A 148 -13.96 2.08 -18.66
N TRP A 149 -14.61 3.17 -19.06
CA TRP A 149 -13.92 4.45 -19.20
C TRP A 149 -13.50 5.06 -17.85
N LYS A 150 -14.26 4.83 -16.76
CA LYS A 150 -13.84 5.24 -15.41
C LYS A 150 -12.70 4.37 -14.91
N LEU A 151 -12.69 3.07 -15.24
CA LEU A 151 -11.57 2.17 -14.93
C LEU A 151 -10.28 2.59 -15.66
N ARG A 152 -10.40 3.10 -16.89
CA ARG A 152 -9.24 3.67 -17.62
C ARG A 152 -8.73 5.00 -17.05
N ILE A 153 -9.52 5.69 -16.24
CA ILE A 153 -9.11 6.93 -15.56
C ILE A 153 -8.47 6.63 -14.20
N PHE A 154 -8.78 5.47 -13.62
CA PHE A 154 -8.18 4.99 -12.39
C PHE A 154 -6.71 4.61 -12.57
N PHE A 155 -6.38 3.96 -13.70
CA PHE A 155 -5.00 3.63 -14.10
C PHE A 155 -4.36 4.76 -14.89
#